data_AF-A0AAD9CZK9-F1
#
_entry.id   AF-A0AAD9CZK9-F1
#
_cell.length_a   1.000
_cell.length_b   1.000
_cell.length_c   1.000
_cell.angle_alpha   90.00
_cell.angle_beta   90.00
_cell.angle_gamma   90.00
#
_symmetry.space_group_name_H-M   'P 1'
#
loop_
_entity.id
_entity.type
_entity.pdbx_description
1 polymer ?
#
loop_
_entity_poly.entity_id
_entity_poly.type
_entity_poly.pdbx_seq_one_letter_code
_entity_poly.pdbx_strand_id
1 'polypeptide(L)'
;MSDTRPRFFKVPGGWLWNQEELERSIRPPPHDCPDCQIGYYTESQQHTYSHSYHHSISDTSATNTASTYVKAIQESRKHITNRLSSHADLLMSRWRKRSQEKRRELLHKAVPELEESQWINSRYGYSDEKFRYGERTVQRRRQLLVPWLNVEVLKTSPAILFALLHYRTLYSPEDFAPLDCRQMELSWTSGNFDVEFSAKCVVMSGPRYGEIVDWDAQQAHSGYTLGFPRARLVFEAQVFLMDVLLRITDEILEGPDTASASARTDKWRDLTSIGFQYPGETELWSPYTNPAFSRPPKLDMGYILSMAQTRKEEAIDHLIDLQCDPGYLRRQIKGLFSTTLFRAVVTEDVAMMLAYHIYMEYQRYYWWYWIEVECKHVRDLHDIFSDSTHPGQTITPKYDLALGALELLLADQVLERTERFRSLMPWSPGQAKYYKLPKRPGLSLKKILRGVSRDSNPDTKEALEKDPLDWCLHQMAGKPDNQTHIDHAILFAMIDDHLAKNNRKEAARIDEFLLREMADISALHESLISLRLNRPRNTSREFEDVCRTEKRGMWRYVKNEPKEHSWQDFKKMGKPLVDGFYKGKAPSGAKNKARLQQSQTMRGFVEGFFKELGNWAT
;
A
#
# COMPACT_ATOMS: atom_id res chain seq x y z
N MET A 1 -7.17 -21.09 -7.88
CA MET A 1 -7.23 -21.67 -6.52
C MET A 1 -6.50 -22.99 -6.53
N SER A 2 -5.23 -22.95 -6.17
CA SER A 2 -4.43 -24.11 -5.81
C SER A 2 -3.73 -23.72 -4.51
N ASP A 3 -4.12 -24.40 -3.43
CA ASP A 3 -3.45 -24.37 -2.13
C ASP A 3 -2.00 -24.80 -2.37
N THR A 4 -1.13 -23.82 -2.60
CA THR A 4 0.31 -24.00 -2.83
C THR A 4 1.01 -23.57 -1.57
N ARG A 5 0.72 -24.27 -0.48
CA ARG A 5 1.65 -24.31 0.64
C ARG A 5 3.00 -24.73 0.07
N PRO A 6 4.10 -24.02 0.39
CA PRO A 6 5.44 -24.46 0.02
C PRO A 6 5.60 -25.93 0.40
N ARG A 7 6.06 -26.76 -0.54
CA ARG A 7 6.38 -28.16 -0.25
C ARG A 7 7.37 -28.17 0.91
N PHE A 8 6.92 -28.74 2.02
CA PHE A 8 7.64 -28.99 3.27
C PHE A 8 9.16 -28.83 3.16
N PHE A 9 9.69 -27.75 3.73
CA PHE A 9 11.03 -27.81 4.29
C PHE A 9 11.01 -28.92 5.34
N LYS A 10 11.94 -29.88 5.24
CA LYS A 10 12.22 -30.81 6.33
C LYS A 10 12.57 -29.96 7.54
N VAL A 11 11.63 -29.83 8.48
CA VAL A 11 11.92 -29.40 9.84
C VAL A 11 13.08 -30.30 10.31
N PRO A 12 14.24 -29.75 10.72
CA PRO A 12 15.38 -30.57 11.10
C PRO A 12 14.95 -31.63 12.13
N GLY A 13 15.33 -32.89 11.90
CA GLY A 13 14.99 -33.98 12.81
C GLY A 13 15.60 -33.73 14.18
N GLY A 14 14.77 -33.34 15.14
CA GLY A 14 15.16 -32.90 16.48
C GLY A 14 14.10 -32.02 17.15
N TRP A 15 13.29 -31.32 16.35
CA TRP A 15 12.23 -30.44 16.84
C TRP A 15 10.90 -31.20 16.95
N LEU A 16 10.79 -32.10 17.93
CA LEU A 16 9.50 -32.69 18.30
C LEU A 16 8.70 -31.63 19.06
N TRP A 17 7.66 -31.12 18.41
CA TRP A 17 6.79 -30.09 18.94
C TRP A 17 5.95 -30.67 20.09
N ASN A 18 5.98 -30.04 21.27
CA ASN A 18 5.10 -30.44 22.37
C ASN A 18 3.70 -29.86 22.13
N GLN A 19 2.86 -30.64 21.45
CA GLN A 19 1.50 -30.25 21.12
C GLN A 19 0.66 -29.91 22.37
N GLU A 20 0.90 -30.58 23.50
CA GLU A 20 0.21 -30.27 24.76
C GLU A 20 0.57 -28.89 25.32
N GLU A 21 1.83 -28.46 25.21
CA GLU A 21 2.26 -27.13 25.62
C GLU A 21 1.62 -26.04 24.76
N LEU A 22 1.56 -26.27 23.44
CA LEU A 22 0.90 -25.36 22.51
C LEU A 22 -0.59 -25.22 22.84
N GLU A 23 -1.30 -26.33 23.04
CA GLU A 23 -2.72 -26.31 23.42
C GLU A 23 -2.95 -25.58 24.76
N ARG A 24 -2.06 -25.73 25.73
CA ARG A 24 -2.12 -25.00 27.00
C ARG A 24 -1.79 -23.50 26.87
N SER A 25 -1.13 -23.07 25.81
CA SER A 25 -0.78 -21.67 25.55
C SER A 25 -1.91 -20.86 24.91
N ILE A 26 -2.96 -21.52 24.40
CA ILE A 26 -4.06 -20.86 23.70
C ILE A 26 -4.81 -19.92 24.66
N ARG A 27 -4.97 -18.67 24.24
CA ARG A 27 -5.67 -17.58 24.92
C ARG A 27 -6.60 -16.89 23.93
N PRO A 28 -7.89 -17.22 23.92
CA PRO A 28 -8.84 -16.59 23.00
C PRO A 28 -8.83 -15.06 23.14
N PRO A 29 -8.96 -14.31 22.03
CA PRO A 29 -9.12 -12.86 22.11
C PRO A 29 -10.41 -12.50 22.85
N PRO A 30 -10.51 -11.29 23.45
CA PRO A 30 -11.73 -10.85 24.14
C PRO A 30 -12.99 -10.85 23.26
N HIS A 31 -12.82 -10.69 21.94
CA HIS A 31 -13.88 -10.73 20.94
C HIS A 31 -13.32 -11.17 19.58
N ASP A 32 -14.05 -12.04 18.88
CA ASP A 32 -13.64 -12.58 17.58
C ASP A 32 -14.29 -11.80 16.42
N CYS A 33 -13.67 -10.68 16.05
CA CYS A 33 -14.03 -9.90 14.87
C CYS A 33 -12.79 -9.33 14.16
N PRO A 34 -12.88 -8.94 12.87
CA PRO A 34 -11.73 -8.45 12.11
C PRO A 34 -10.98 -7.28 12.77
N ASP A 35 -11.70 -6.36 13.43
CA ASP A 35 -11.08 -5.18 14.08
C ASP A 35 -10.37 -5.55 15.39
N CYS A 36 -10.89 -6.50 16.17
CA CYS A 36 -10.24 -6.97 17.40
C CYS A 36 -9.03 -7.89 17.12
N GLN A 37 -9.05 -8.61 16.01
CA GLN A 37 -7.94 -9.44 15.52
C GLN A 37 -6.70 -8.61 15.15
N ILE A 38 -6.84 -7.29 15.05
CA ILE A 38 -5.70 -6.39 14.96
C ILE A 38 -4.84 -6.53 16.22
N GLY A 39 -5.43 -6.50 17.43
CA GLY A 39 -4.69 -6.45 18.70
C GLY A 39 -4.25 -7.80 19.28
N TYR A 40 -4.87 -8.89 18.83
CA TYR A 40 -4.68 -10.26 19.35
C TYR A 40 -4.66 -11.27 18.21
N TYR A 41 -3.87 -12.34 18.34
CA TYR A 41 -3.99 -13.50 17.47
C TYR A 41 -5.33 -14.22 17.66
N THR A 42 -5.94 -14.68 16.58
CA THR A 42 -7.16 -15.51 16.66
C THR A 42 -6.85 -16.84 17.33
N GLU A 43 -7.87 -17.45 17.94
CA GLU A 43 -7.73 -18.81 18.48
C GLU A 43 -7.25 -19.79 17.40
N SER A 44 -7.80 -19.70 16.19
CA SER A 44 -7.38 -20.52 15.05
C SER A 44 -5.90 -20.34 14.69
N GLN A 45 -5.36 -19.11 14.75
CA GLN A 45 -3.96 -18.84 14.47
C GLN A 45 -3.03 -19.44 15.53
N GLN A 46 -3.43 -19.39 16.81
CA GLN A 46 -2.63 -19.83 17.95
C GLN A 46 -2.32 -21.34 17.94
N HIS A 47 -3.05 -22.14 17.15
CA HIS A 47 -2.68 -23.54 16.86
C HIS A 47 -1.40 -23.66 16.01
N THR A 48 -0.85 -22.56 15.52
CA THR A 48 0.46 -22.50 14.90
C THR A 48 1.46 -21.88 15.88
N TYR A 49 2.60 -22.52 16.07
CA TYR A 49 3.62 -22.06 17.04
C TYR A 49 4.07 -20.61 16.79
N SER A 50 4.10 -20.17 15.52
CA SER A 50 4.40 -18.78 15.12
C SER A 50 3.48 -17.73 15.73
N HIS A 51 2.26 -18.11 16.10
CA HIS A 51 1.23 -17.23 16.65
C HIS A 51 0.88 -17.59 18.09
N SER A 52 1.68 -18.43 18.74
CA SER A 52 1.50 -18.75 20.15
C SER A 52 2.04 -17.63 21.05
N TYR A 53 1.36 -17.37 22.16
CA TYR A 53 1.88 -16.48 23.19
C TYR A 53 2.89 -17.23 24.06
N HIS A 54 4.03 -16.61 24.36
CA HIS A 54 5.06 -17.21 25.21
C HIS A 54 4.53 -17.56 26.60
N HIS A 55 3.83 -16.62 27.24
CA HIS A 55 3.17 -16.80 28.52
C HIS A 55 2.17 -15.67 28.75
N SER A 56 1.29 -15.84 29.75
CA SER A 56 0.41 -14.77 30.22
C SER A 56 1.09 -13.96 31.33
N ILE A 57 0.89 -12.65 31.32
CA ILE A 57 1.41 -11.74 32.33
C ILE A 57 0.29 -11.15 33.19
N SER A 58 0.62 -10.71 34.41
CA SER A 58 -0.33 -10.03 35.29
C SER A 58 -0.61 -8.59 34.83
N ASP A 59 -1.75 -8.04 35.24
CA ASP A 59 -2.13 -6.65 34.97
C ASP A 59 -1.09 -5.64 35.49
N THR A 60 -0.49 -5.94 36.66
CA THR A 60 0.60 -5.14 37.22
C THR A 60 1.84 -5.17 36.33
N SER A 61 2.20 -6.34 35.78
CA SER A 61 3.32 -6.47 34.85
C SER A 61 3.06 -5.72 33.54
N ALA A 62 1.84 -5.82 33.00
CA ALA A 62 1.41 -5.09 31.82
C ALA A 62 1.51 -3.57 32.04
N THR A 63 1.00 -3.08 33.18
CA THR A 63 1.03 -1.66 33.58
C THR A 63 2.45 -1.13 33.73
N ASN A 64 3.31 -1.89 34.41
CA ASN A 64 4.71 -1.53 34.59
C ASN A 64 5.45 -1.49 33.25
N THR A 65 5.19 -2.46 32.37
CA THR A 65 5.81 -2.54 31.04
C THR A 65 5.43 -1.33 30.18
N ALA A 66 4.13 -1.05 30.03
CA ALA A 66 3.66 0.09 29.25
C ALA A 66 4.18 1.43 29.80
N SER A 67 4.09 1.63 31.12
CA SER A 67 4.58 2.85 31.78
C SER A 67 6.09 3.05 31.60
N THR A 68 6.87 1.97 31.69
CA THR A 68 8.33 2.01 31.48
C THR A 68 8.67 2.44 30.06
N TYR A 69 8.00 1.88 29.06
CA TYR A 69 8.24 2.27 27.67
C TYR A 69 7.82 3.70 27.38
N VAL A 70 6.63 4.13 27.80
CA VAL A 70 6.17 5.52 27.59
C VAL A 70 7.13 6.51 28.23
N LYS A 71 7.59 6.22 29.45
CA LYS A 71 8.60 7.05 30.12
C LYS A 71 9.89 7.13 29.30
N ALA A 72 10.43 5.99 28.85
CA ALA A 72 11.65 5.95 28.05
C ALA A 72 11.52 6.72 26.71
N ILE A 73 10.37 6.61 26.04
CA ILE A 73 10.08 7.36 24.81
C ILE A 73 10.14 8.86 25.08
N GLN A 74 9.46 9.33 26.13
CA GLN A 74 9.39 10.75 26.45
C GLN A 74 10.73 11.32 26.91
N GLU A 75 11.51 10.56 27.68
CA GLU A 75 12.85 10.95 28.11
C GLU A 75 13.79 11.12 26.92
N SER A 76 13.85 10.13 26.01
CA SER A 76 14.65 10.21 24.78
C SER A 76 14.17 11.34 23.87
N ARG A 77 12.85 11.50 23.68
CA ARG A 77 12.27 12.59 22.90
C ARG A 77 12.66 13.96 23.44
N LYS A 78 12.57 14.15 24.76
CA LYS A 78 12.96 15.40 25.43
C LYS A 78 14.45 15.68 25.27
N HIS A 79 15.30 14.66 25.42
CA HIS A 79 16.75 14.80 25.22
C HIS A 79 17.08 15.26 23.80
N ILE A 80 16.55 14.57 22.78
CA ILE A 80 16.80 14.95 21.38
C ILE A 80 16.26 16.37 21.11
N THR A 81 15.06 16.71 21.60
CA THR A 81 14.48 18.04 21.44
C THR A 81 15.40 19.14 22.01
N ASN A 82 15.97 18.92 23.20
CA ASN A 82 16.90 19.84 23.83
C ASN A 82 18.21 19.99 23.04
N ARG A 83 18.70 18.91 22.42
CA ARG A 83 19.89 18.92 21.57
C ARG A 83 19.63 19.67 20.26
N LEU A 84 18.46 19.47 19.65
CA LEU A 84 18.08 20.20 18.43
C LEU A 84 17.87 21.69 18.69
N SER A 85 17.26 22.07 19.82
CA SER A 85 17.03 23.49 20.13
C SER A 85 18.32 24.30 20.33
N SER A 86 19.43 23.63 20.66
CA SER A 86 20.72 24.26 20.92
C SER A 86 21.76 24.03 19.82
N HIS A 87 21.76 22.86 19.16
CA HIS A 87 22.85 22.44 18.26
C HIS A 87 22.41 21.95 16.88
N ALA A 88 21.16 22.19 16.44
CA ALA A 88 20.67 21.67 15.16
C ALA A 88 21.54 22.08 13.95
N ASP A 89 21.96 23.34 13.83
CA ASP A 89 22.79 23.77 12.70
C ASP A 89 24.18 23.09 12.69
N LEU A 90 24.74 22.83 13.87
CA LEU A 90 26.01 22.11 14.03
C LEU A 90 25.85 20.65 13.62
N LEU A 91 24.78 19.99 14.10
CA LEU A 91 24.42 18.62 13.72
C LEU A 91 24.29 18.50 12.19
N MET A 92 23.53 19.41 11.57
CA MET A 92 23.34 19.43 10.11
C MET A 92 24.66 19.58 9.37
N SER A 93 25.51 20.52 9.80
CA SER A 93 26.82 20.76 9.20
C SER A 93 27.72 19.53 9.28
N ARG A 94 27.82 18.90 10.45
CA ARG A 94 28.65 17.71 10.65
C ARG A 94 28.14 16.52 9.85
N TRP A 95 26.83 16.29 9.84
CA TRP A 95 26.24 15.18 9.09
C TRP A 95 26.39 15.34 7.57
N ARG A 96 26.10 16.54 7.04
CA ARG A 96 26.24 16.83 5.60
C ARG A 96 27.69 16.70 5.12
N LYS A 97 28.67 17.10 5.93
CA LYS A 97 30.10 17.02 5.59
C LYS A 97 30.65 15.59 5.54
N ARG A 98 29.97 14.61 6.15
CA ARG A 98 30.38 13.20 6.06
C ARG A 98 29.99 12.64 4.69
N SER A 99 30.92 11.89 4.08
CA SER A 99 30.61 11.04 2.92
C SER A 99 29.67 9.91 3.31
N GLN A 100 29.03 9.25 2.34
CA GLN A 100 28.16 8.09 2.62
C GLN A 100 28.87 7.01 3.44
N GLU A 101 30.16 6.75 3.16
CA GLU A 101 30.95 5.78 3.93
C GLU A 101 31.20 6.23 5.37
N LYS A 102 31.57 7.50 5.59
CA LYS A 102 31.73 8.05 6.95
C LYS A 102 30.43 8.13 7.73
N ARG A 103 29.27 8.18 7.04
CA ARG A 103 27.94 8.06 7.64
C ARG A 103 27.68 6.62 8.06
N ARG A 104 27.96 5.65 7.19
CA ARG A 104 27.86 4.22 7.49
C ARG A 104 28.71 3.82 8.70
N GLU A 105 29.98 4.23 8.75
CA GLU A 105 30.88 3.98 9.89
C GLU A 105 30.30 4.54 11.20
N LEU A 106 29.77 5.77 11.17
CA LEU A 106 29.14 6.38 12.34
C LEU A 106 27.90 5.60 12.78
N LEU A 107 27.05 5.20 11.83
CA LEU A 107 25.84 4.43 12.12
C LEU A 107 26.18 3.08 12.77
N HIS A 108 27.20 2.37 12.27
CA HIS A 108 27.66 1.13 12.90
C HIS A 108 28.27 1.34 14.28
N LYS A 109 28.98 2.47 14.51
CA LYS A 109 29.50 2.81 15.83
C LYS A 109 28.36 3.10 16.82
N ALA A 110 27.39 3.91 16.42
CA ALA A 110 26.30 4.35 17.27
C ALA A 110 25.27 3.25 17.54
N VAL A 111 24.92 2.47 16.50
CA VAL A 111 23.88 1.45 16.54
C VAL A 111 24.27 0.24 15.68
N PRO A 112 25.07 -0.69 16.24
CA PRO A 112 25.51 -1.89 15.53
C PRO A 112 24.37 -2.80 15.04
N GLU A 113 23.20 -2.75 15.70
CA GLU A 113 22.06 -3.61 15.38
C GLU A 113 21.23 -3.18 14.15
N LEU A 114 21.48 -2.00 13.56
CA LEU A 114 20.73 -1.55 12.38
C LEU A 114 20.85 -2.52 11.22
N GLU A 115 19.76 -2.72 10.48
CA GLU A 115 19.78 -3.49 9.24
C GLU A 115 20.63 -2.73 8.19
N GLU A 116 21.46 -3.45 7.44
CA GLU A 116 22.34 -2.82 6.45
C GLU A 116 21.55 -2.33 5.22
N SER A 117 20.59 -3.12 4.75
CA SER A 117 19.90 -2.91 3.47
C SER A 117 18.40 -2.75 3.64
N GLN A 118 17.77 -2.08 2.66
CA GLN A 118 16.31 -1.96 2.63
C GLN A 118 15.59 -3.32 2.51
N TRP A 119 14.26 -3.26 2.69
CA TRP A 119 13.33 -4.35 2.35
C TRP A 119 13.52 -5.62 3.19
N ILE A 120 13.89 -5.49 4.47
CA ILE A 120 14.06 -6.65 5.35
C ILE A 120 12.78 -7.49 5.46
N ASN A 121 11.60 -6.87 5.52
CA ASN A 121 10.33 -7.60 5.58
C ASN A 121 10.15 -8.55 4.38
N SER A 122 10.47 -8.07 3.16
CA SER A 122 10.41 -8.85 1.93
C SER A 122 11.40 -10.02 1.95
N ARG A 123 12.63 -9.80 2.45
CA ARG A 123 13.68 -10.83 2.51
C ARG A 123 13.47 -11.83 3.65
N TYR A 124 12.96 -11.38 4.79
CA TYR A 124 12.76 -12.19 5.99
C TYR A 124 11.73 -13.29 5.77
N GLY A 125 10.75 -13.07 4.90
CA GLY A 125 9.79 -14.09 4.47
C GLY A 125 10.44 -15.37 3.93
N TYR A 126 11.67 -15.27 3.43
CA TYR A 126 12.47 -16.39 2.89
C TYR A 126 13.67 -16.78 3.77
N SER A 127 13.79 -16.24 4.99
CA SER A 127 14.87 -16.56 5.92
C SER A 127 14.57 -17.82 6.74
N ASP A 128 15.58 -18.67 6.96
CA ASP A 128 15.49 -19.81 7.86
C ASP A 128 15.15 -19.38 9.31
N GLU A 129 15.59 -18.19 9.72
CA GLU A 129 15.34 -17.64 11.07
C GLU A 129 13.83 -17.48 11.35
N LYS A 130 13.01 -17.30 10.30
CA LYS A 130 11.54 -17.20 10.43
C LYS A 130 10.96 -18.43 11.13
N PHE A 131 11.54 -19.61 10.91
CA PHE A 131 11.09 -20.88 11.44
C PHE A 131 11.75 -21.28 12.78
N ARG A 132 12.68 -20.48 13.31
CA ARG A 132 13.42 -20.74 14.56
C ARG A 132 12.75 -20.07 15.75
N TYR A 133 11.52 -20.47 16.04
CA TYR A 133 10.71 -19.89 17.12
C TYR A 133 11.39 -20.04 18.49
N GLY A 134 11.35 -18.99 19.32
CA GLY A 134 12.04 -18.96 20.63
C GLY A 134 13.56 -18.74 20.56
N GLU A 135 14.17 -18.88 19.37
CA GLU A 135 15.61 -18.66 19.13
C GLU A 135 15.88 -17.43 18.24
N ARG A 136 14.84 -16.64 17.96
CA ARG A 136 14.95 -15.41 17.16
C ARG A 136 15.78 -14.38 17.90
N THR A 137 16.68 -13.73 17.18
CA THR A 137 17.58 -12.76 17.80
C THR A 137 16.87 -11.46 18.17
N VAL A 138 17.27 -10.83 19.28
CA VAL A 138 16.79 -9.49 19.66
C VAL A 138 17.08 -8.46 18.57
N GLN A 139 18.22 -8.60 17.88
CA GLN A 139 18.57 -7.78 16.72
C GLN A 139 17.52 -7.91 15.61
N ARG A 140 17.17 -9.13 15.21
CA ARG A 140 16.19 -9.34 14.15
C ARG A 140 14.82 -8.80 14.54
N ARG A 141 14.40 -9.01 15.79
CA ARG A 141 13.15 -8.46 16.33
C ARG A 141 13.10 -6.93 16.14
N ARG A 142 14.16 -6.22 16.54
CA ARG A 142 14.27 -4.75 16.37
C ARG A 142 14.18 -4.33 14.91
N GLN A 143 14.85 -5.03 14.01
CA GLN A 143 14.81 -4.74 12.58
C GLN A 143 13.42 -4.96 11.97
N LEU A 144 12.65 -5.94 12.44
CA LEU A 144 11.27 -6.18 11.99
C LEU A 144 10.26 -5.21 12.61
N LEU A 145 10.56 -4.62 13.77
CA LEU A 145 9.75 -3.57 14.40
C LEU A 145 9.83 -2.24 13.64
N VAL A 146 10.99 -1.90 13.09
CA VAL A 146 11.23 -0.67 12.30
C VAL A 146 11.90 -0.99 10.95
N PRO A 147 11.22 -1.72 10.05
CA PRO A 147 11.82 -2.30 8.84
C PRO A 147 12.32 -1.28 7.81
N TRP A 148 11.89 -0.03 7.94
CA TRP A 148 12.31 1.11 7.11
C TRP A 148 13.55 1.82 7.67
N LEU A 149 13.97 1.55 8.91
CA LEU A 149 15.12 2.16 9.56
C LEU A 149 16.38 1.31 9.32
N ASN A 150 17.18 1.69 8.32
CA ASN A 150 18.37 0.94 7.91
C ASN A 150 19.51 1.86 7.46
N VAL A 151 20.71 1.29 7.38
CA VAL A 151 21.95 2.00 7.04
C VAL A 151 21.92 2.54 5.60
N GLU A 152 21.44 1.74 4.64
CA GLU A 152 21.32 2.13 3.23
C GLU A 152 20.54 3.43 3.05
N VAL A 153 19.38 3.54 3.69
CA VAL A 153 18.53 4.74 3.65
C VAL A 153 19.23 5.92 4.33
N LEU A 154 19.65 5.76 5.59
CA LEU A 154 20.19 6.86 6.39
C LEU A 154 21.50 7.44 5.82
N LYS A 155 22.33 6.62 5.15
CA LYS A 155 23.58 7.11 4.55
C LYS A 155 23.36 7.85 3.24
N THR A 156 22.29 7.53 2.50
CA THR A 156 22.06 8.00 1.12
C THR A 156 21.81 9.50 1.06
N SER A 157 20.78 10.00 1.76
CA SER A 157 20.48 11.44 1.83
C SER A 157 20.55 11.95 3.28
N PRO A 158 21.30 13.05 3.55
CA PRO A 158 21.35 13.66 4.87
C PRO A 158 19.98 14.06 5.41
N ALA A 159 19.09 14.45 4.50
CA ALA A 159 17.79 14.99 4.82
C ALA A 159 16.89 13.99 5.54
N ILE A 160 17.05 12.70 5.27
CA ILE A 160 16.23 11.64 5.88
C ILE A 160 16.41 11.61 7.40
N LEU A 161 17.67 11.68 7.87
CA LEU A 161 17.94 11.76 9.31
C LEU A 161 17.34 13.03 9.92
N PHE A 162 17.41 14.17 9.20
CA PHE A 162 16.85 15.42 9.70
C PHE A 162 15.32 15.36 9.78
N ALA A 163 14.66 14.79 8.78
CA ALA A 163 13.22 14.60 8.77
C ALA A 163 12.76 13.68 9.91
N LEU A 164 13.47 12.58 10.15
CA LEU A 164 13.20 11.70 11.30
C LEU A 164 13.32 12.44 12.63
N LEU A 165 14.46 13.11 12.85
CA LEU A 165 14.71 13.88 14.06
C LEU A 165 13.64 14.95 14.26
N HIS A 166 13.27 15.66 13.20
CA HIS A 166 12.25 16.70 13.26
C HIS A 166 10.87 16.15 13.56
N TYR A 167 10.35 15.23 12.75
CA TYR A 167 8.96 14.79 12.88
C TYR A 167 8.74 13.95 14.14
N ARG A 168 9.68 13.08 14.52
CA ARG A 168 9.57 12.27 15.75
C ARG A 168 9.73 13.07 17.04
N THR A 169 10.32 14.28 16.99
CA THR A 169 10.36 15.18 18.14
C THR A 169 9.27 16.24 18.13
N LEU A 170 8.83 16.70 16.95
CA LEU A 170 7.77 17.70 16.82
C LEU A 170 6.41 17.14 17.26
N TYR A 171 6.06 15.94 16.80
CA TYR A 171 4.79 15.31 17.11
C TYR A 171 4.90 14.39 18.33
N SER A 172 3.75 14.07 18.90
CA SER A 172 3.66 13.18 20.05
C SER A 172 3.75 11.70 19.62
N PRO A 173 4.21 10.79 20.48
CA PRO A 173 4.31 9.36 20.11
C PRO A 173 2.96 8.74 19.73
N GLU A 174 1.87 9.21 20.33
CA GLU A 174 0.51 8.75 20.02
C GLU A 174 0.07 9.11 18.60
N ASP A 175 0.51 10.24 18.06
CA ASP A 175 0.21 10.63 16.67
C ASP A 175 0.76 9.59 15.67
N PHE A 176 1.89 8.96 15.99
CA PHE A 176 2.53 7.95 15.15
C PHE A 176 2.05 6.52 15.44
N ALA A 177 1.34 6.27 16.54
CA ALA A 177 1.01 4.93 16.96
C ALA A 177 0.23 4.11 15.91
N PRO A 178 -0.77 4.67 15.17
CA PRO A 178 -1.43 3.95 14.08
C PRO A 178 -0.48 3.56 12.96
N LEU A 179 0.43 4.48 12.57
CA LEU A 179 1.41 4.22 11.52
C LEU A 179 2.43 3.15 11.95
N ASP A 180 3.00 3.30 13.14
CA ASP A 180 3.99 2.36 13.67
C ASP A 180 3.38 0.94 13.79
N CYS A 181 2.13 0.85 14.22
CA CYS A 181 1.36 -0.41 14.28
C CYS A 181 1.15 -1.04 12.89
N ARG A 182 0.87 -0.22 11.87
CA ARG A 182 0.69 -0.68 10.48
C ARG A 182 2.00 -1.17 9.87
N GLN A 183 3.11 -0.49 10.12
CA GLN A 183 4.41 -0.84 9.49
C GLN A 183 4.94 -2.22 9.89
N MET A 184 4.44 -2.76 11.01
CA MET A 184 4.74 -4.12 11.47
C MET A 184 3.66 -5.16 11.12
N GLU A 185 2.59 -4.79 10.40
CA GLU A 185 1.45 -5.67 10.08
C GLU A 185 1.89 -7.00 9.48
N LEU A 186 2.70 -6.97 8.41
CA LEU A 186 3.16 -8.20 7.76
C LEU A 186 3.91 -9.13 8.72
N SER A 187 4.76 -8.57 9.59
CA SER A 187 5.52 -9.35 10.57
C SER A 187 4.64 -9.88 11.70
N TRP A 188 3.65 -9.11 12.14
CA TRP A 188 2.64 -9.54 13.10
C TRP A 188 1.80 -10.69 12.55
N THR A 189 1.16 -10.49 11.39
CA THR A 189 0.28 -11.49 10.79
C THR A 189 1.04 -12.74 10.35
N SER A 190 2.33 -12.62 10.04
CA SER A 190 3.21 -13.78 9.77
C SER A 190 3.67 -14.54 11.03
N GLY A 191 3.37 -14.05 12.24
CA GLY A 191 3.84 -14.66 13.48
C GLY A 191 5.36 -14.56 13.67
N ASN A 192 5.95 -13.44 13.22
CA ASN A 192 7.40 -13.19 13.33
C ASN A 192 7.81 -12.62 14.70
N PHE A 193 6.83 -12.26 15.55
CA PHE A 193 7.08 -11.70 16.87
C PHE A 193 6.65 -12.65 17.97
N ASP A 194 7.59 -12.93 18.87
CA ASP A 194 7.31 -13.61 20.13
C ASP A 194 6.68 -12.57 21.08
N VAL A 195 5.48 -12.85 21.59
CA VAL A 195 4.71 -11.90 22.41
C VAL A 195 4.08 -12.57 23.62
N GLU A 196 3.86 -11.77 24.66
CA GLU A 196 3.16 -12.15 25.88
C GLU A 196 1.68 -11.82 25.80
N PHE A 197 0.86 -12.63 26.48
CA PHE A 197 -0.58 -12.41 26.56
C PHE A 197 -0.96 -11.59 27.80
N SER A 198 -1.79 -10.58 27.59
CA SER A 198 -2.67 -10.00 28.62
C SER A 198 -4.01 -9.68 27.97
N ALA A 199 -5.11 -10.00 28.63
CA ALA A 199 -6.46 -9.67 28.14
C ALA A 199 -6.77 -8.16 28.19
N LYS A 200 -5.89 -7.35 28.80
CA LYS A 200 -6.02 -5.90 28.86
C LYS A 200 -5.70 -5.24 27.53
N CYS A 201 -6.23 -4.05 27.37
CA CYS A 201 -5.91 -3.16 26.27
C CYS A 201 -5.07 -1.98 26.75
N VAL A 202 -4.49 -1.25 25.80
CA VAL A 202 -3.75 -0.03 26.05
C VAL A 202 -4.36 1.12 25.28
N VAL A 203 -4.48 2.29 25.91
CA VAL A 203 -4.90 3.51 25.22
C VAL A 203 -3.80 3.96 24.26
N MET A 204 -4.14 4.12 22.98
CA MET A 204 -3.21 4.41 21.88
C MET A 204 -3.33 5.84 21.32
N SER A 205 -4.20 6.68 21.87
CA SER A 205 -4.37 8.07 21.45
C SER A 205 -4.83 8.99 22.57
N GLY A 206 -4.48 10.26 22.49
CA GLY A 206 -4.84 11.28 23.47
C GLY A 206 -4.03 11.20 24.78
N PRO A 207 -4.33 12.10 25.74
CA PRO A 207 -3.52 12.30 26.95
C PRO A 207 -3.31 11.07 27.86
N ARG A 208 -4.09 10.01 27.65
CA ARG A 208 -4.01 8.74 28.38
C ARG A 208 -3.12 7.71 27.67
N TYR A 209 -2.38 8.10 26.64
CA TYR A 209 -1.50 7.21 25.89
C TYR A 209 -0.61 6.35 26.79
N GLY A 210 -0.73 5.02 26.64
CA GLY A 210 -0.01 4.04 27.46
C GLY A 210 -0.74 3.52 28.68
N GLU A 211 -1.92 4.05 29.01
CA GLU A 211 -2.71 3.57 30.14
C GLU A 211 -3.30 2.18 29.83
N ILE A 212 -3.15 1.25 30.77
CA ILE A 212 -3.75 -0.08 30.71
C ILE A 212 -5.21 0.01 31.14
N VAL A 213 -6.11 -0.52 30.31
CA VAL A 213 -7.55 -0.51 30.53
C VAL A 213 -8.16 -1.88 30.25
N ASP A 214 -9.36 -2.12 30.78
CA ASP A 214 -10.17 -3.27 30.38
C ASP A 214 -10.56 -3.18 28.90
N TRP A 215 -10.76 -4.35 28.29
CA TRP A 215 -11.23 -4.41 26.92
C TRP A 215 -12.66 -3.85 26.83
N ASP A 216 -12.87 -2.99 25.83
CA ASP A 216 -14.16 -2.41 25.49
C ASP A 216 -14.31 -2.40 23.97
N ALA A 217 -15.43 -2.93 23.48
CA ALA A 217 -15.67 -3.13 22.04
C ALA A 217 -15.61 -1.81 21.27
N GLN A 218 -16.26 -0.77 21.79
CA GLN A 218 -16.38 0.52 21.13
C GLN A 218 -15.00 1.21 21.03
N GLN A 219 -14.21 1.17 22.10
CA GLN A 219 -12.85 1.73 22.10
C GLN A 219 -11.87 0.93 21.24
N ALA A 220 -11.97 -0.40 21.22
CA ALA A 220 -11.13 -1.24 20.39
C ALA A 220 -11.43 -1.04 18.90
N HIS A 221 -12.71 -1.05 18.50
CA HIS A 221 -13.11 -0.89 17.10
C HIS A 221 -12.82 0.51 16.56
N SER A 222 -12.94 1.55 17.40
CA SER A 222 -12.53 2.92 17.02
C SER A 222 -11.01 3.11 16.94
N GLY A 223 -10.22 2.10 17.35
CA GLY A 223 -8.77 2.14 17.42
C GLY A 223 -8.23 3.08 18.49
N TYR A 224 -9.07 3.48 19.46
CA TYR A 224 -8.65 4.27 20.64
C TYR A 224 -7.83 3.41 21.60
N THR A 225 -8.21 2.15 21.76
CA THR A 225 -7.42 1.14 22.49
C THR A 225 -6.92 0.05 21.55
N LEU A 226 -5.83 -0.61 21.94
CA LEU A 226 -5.26 -1.75 21.22
C LEU A 226 -4.93 -2.87 22.21
N GLY A 227 -5.16 -4.12 21.81
CA GLY A 227 -4.81 -5.28 22.61
C GLY A 227 -3.35 -5.24 23.06
N PHE A 228 -3.10 -5.54 24.34
CA PHE A 228 -1.77 -5.43 24.94
C PHE A 228 -0.64 -6.10 24.13
N PRO A 229 -0.79 -7.33 23.60
CA PRO A 229 0.30 -8.00 22.89
C PRO A 229 0.84 -7.16 21.72
N ARG A 230 -0.04 -6.56 20.93
CA ARG A 230 0.36 -5.70 19.81
C ARG A 230 0.72 -4.29 20.23
N ALA A 231 0.02 -3.70 21.21
CA ALA A 231 0.36 -2.38 21.75
C ALA A 231 1.80 -2.33 22.31
N ARG A 232 2.23 -3.41 22.98
CA ARG A 232 3.61 -3.57 23.44
C ARG A 232 4.62 -3.46 22.30
N LEU A 233 4.36 -4.07 21.15
CA LEU A 233 5.25 -4.00 19.98
C LEU A 233 5.37 -2.56 19.46
N VAL A 234 4.27 -1.80 19.44
CA VAL A 234 4.29 -0.37 19.06
C VAL A 234 5.21 0.40 20.00
N PHE A 235 5.09 0.22 21.32
CA PHE A 235 5.98 0.88 22.27
C PHE A 235 7.44 0.44 22.12
N GLU A 236 7.68 -0.86 21.93
CA GLU A 236 9.03 -1.39 21.72
C GLU A 236 9.68 -0.77 20.47
N ALA A 237 8.93 -0.66 19.37
CA ALA A 237 9.37 0.00 18.14
C ALA A 237 9.72 1.48 18.37
N GLN A 238 8.85 2.22 19.07
CA GLN A 238 9.07 3.64 19.35
C GLN A 238 10.25 3.87 20.29
N VAL A 239 10.42 3.05 21.33
CA VAL A 239 11.57 3.11 22.24
C VAL A 239 12.86 2.88 21.48
N PHE A 240 12.90 1.81 20.67
CA PHE A 240 14.07 1.50 19.87
C PHE A 240 14.39 2.63 18.89
N LEU A 241 13.39 3.15 18.17
CA LEU A 241 13.58 4.29 17.27
C LEU A 241 14.16 5.51 17.99
N MET A 242 13.60 5.89 19.14
CA MET A 242 14.06 7.07 19.88
C MET A 242 15.46 6.89 20.45
N ASP A 243 15.81 5.70 20.92
CA ASP A 243 17.17 5.35 21.36
C ASP A 243 18.17 5.42 20.19
N VAL A 244 17.82 4.89 19.02
CA VAL A 244 18.64 5.00 17.80
C VAL A 244 18.89 6.45 17.43
N LEU A 245 17.83 7.27 17.38
CA LEU A 245 17.95 8.69 17.04
C LEU A 245 18.78 9.47 18.07
N LEU A 246 18.64 9.13 19.36
CA LEU A 246 19.43 9.71 20.44
C LEU A 246 20.92 9.40 20.27
N ARG A 247 21.28 8.13 20.10
CA ARG A 247 22.68 7.70 19.95
C ARG A 247 23.33 8.31 18.71
N ILE A 248 22.63 8.33 17.58
CA ILE A 248 23.13 8.97 16.35
C ILE A 248 23.34 10.48 16.57
N THR A 249 22.39 11.15 17.22
CA THR A 249 22.48 12.59 17.53
C THR A 249 23.69 12.89 18.39
N ASP A 250 23.90 12.11 19.46
CA ASP A 250 25.00 12.33 20.40
C ASP A 250 26.36 12.02 19.78
N GLU A 251 26.45 10.96 18.98
CA GLU A 251 27.66 10.60 18.25
C GLU A 251 28.03 11.66 17.20
N ILE A 252 27.06 12.26 16.49
CA ILE A 252 27.34 13.37 15.56
C ILE A 252 27.84 14.62 16.31
N LEU A 253 27.28 14.86 17.50
CA LEU A 253 27.60 16.01 18.33
C LEU A 253 28.81 15.79 19.27
N GLU A 254 29.42 14.61 19.27
CA GLU A 254 30.66 14.34 20.00
C GLU A 254 31.81 15.24 19.48
N GLY A 255 32.54 15.92 20.37
CA GLY A 255 33.73 16.71 20.00
C GLY A 255 33.91 18.04 20.77
N PRO A 256 35.11 18.64 20.71
CA PRO A 256 35.47 19.83 21.51
C PRO A 256 34.70 21.09 21.10
N ASP A 257 34.31 21.21 19.84
CA ASP A 257 33.58 22.38 19.32
C ASP A 257 32.14 22.48 19.85
N THR A 258 31.60 21.43 20.47
CA THR A 258 30.19 21.38 20.86
C THR A 258 29.91 22.24 22.10
N ALA A 259 30.91 22.40 22.97
CA ALA A 259 30.85 23.28 24.15
C ALA A 259 31.09 24.76 23.80
N SER A 260 31.78 25.06 22.69
CA SER A 260 32.12 26.41 22.24
C SER A 260 31.23 26.93 21.11
N ALA A 261 30.44 26.07 20.46
CA ALA A 261 29.52 26.46 19.40
C ALA A 261 28.36 27.31 19.96
N SER A 262 28.18 28.51 19.39
CA SER A 262 26.98 29.34 19.65
C SER A 262 25.72 28.57 19.26
N ALA A 263 24.68 28.63 20.09
CA ALA A 263 23.39 28.06 19.75
C ALA A 263 22.83 28.70 18.47
N ARG A 264 22.66 27.92 17.41
CA ARG A 264 22.14 28.36 16.11
C ARG A 264 21.17 27.34 15.56
N THR A 265 20.02 27.82 15.10
CA THR A 265 18.91 27.00 14.57
C THR A 265 18.31 27.58 13.29
N ASP A 266 18.93 28.60 12.70
CA ASP A 266 18.37 29.32 11.56
C ASP A 266 18.30 28.42 10.33
N LYS A 267 19.37 27.65 10.06
CA LYS A 267 19.41 26.73 8.92
C LYS A 267 18.44 25.56 9.10
N TRP A 268 18.29 25.08 10.35
CA TRP A 268 17.29 24.09 10.68
C TRP A 268 15.88 24.61 10.43
N ARG A 269 15.57 25.84 10.88
CA ARG A 269 14.27 26.49 10.66
C ARG A 269 13.96 26.64 9.17
N ASP A 270 14.90 27.16 8.40
CA ASP A 270 14.77 27.30 6.94
C ASP A 270 14.45 25.95 6.29
N LEU A 271 15.18 24.89 6.67
CA LEU A 271 14.95 23.56 6.11
C LEU A 271 13.61 22.95 6.51
N THR A 272 13.18 23.12 7.77
CA THR A 272 11.87 22.64 8.22
C THR A 272 10.71 23.37 7.54
N SER A 273 10.89 24.64 7.18
CA SER A 273 9.85 25.45 6.52
C SER A 273 9.51 24.94 5.11
N ILE A 274 10.47 24.32 4.42
CA ILE A 274 10.27 23.70 3.10
C ILE A 274 9.99 22.20 3.18
N GLY A 275 9.76 21.65 4.38
CA GLY A 275 9.41 20.24 4.59
C GLY A 275 10.51 19.24 4.20
N PHE A 276 11.78 19.63 4.27
CA PHE A 276 12.94 18.82 3.88
C PHE A 276 13.02 18.44 2.39
N GLN A 277 12.22 19.06 1.53
CA GLN A 277 12.22 18.77 0.10
C GLN A 277 13.50 19.30 -0.57
N TYR A 278 14.20 18.43 -1.31
CA TYR A 278 15.33 18.81 -2.16
C TYR A 278 15.02 18.52 -3.64
N PRO A 279 15.45 19.40 -4.57
CA PRO A 279 15.35 19.13 -5.99
C PRO A 279 16.08 17.83 -6.37
N GLY A 280 15.38 16.92 -7.04
CA GLY A 280 15.92 15.62 -7.47
C GLY A 280 15.79 14.48 -6.47
N GLU A 281 15.21 14.70 -5.29
CA GLU A 281 14.97 13.67 -4.26
C GLU A 281 13.46 13.40 -4.02
N THR A 282 12.59 13.77 -4.96
CA THR A 282 11.12 13.76 -4.79
C THR A 282 10.57 12.40 -4.29
N GLU A 283 11.15 11.30 -4.74
CA GLU A 283 10.74 9.93 -4.41
C GLU A 283 10.89 9.60 -2.90
N LEU A 284 11.88 10.20 -2.23
CA LEU A 284 12.13 9.97 -0.80
C LEU A 284 11.10 10.66 0.11
N TRP A 285 10.30 11.58 -0.43
CA TRP A 285 9.41 12.46 0.33
C TRP A 285 7.93 12.15 0.15
N SER A 286 7.58 11.09 -0.58
CA SER A 286 6.19 10.67 -0.69
C SER A 286 5.68 10.20 0.68
N PRO A 287 4.65 10.85 1.26
CA PRO A 287 4.07 10.43 2.53
C PRO A 287 3.34 9.08 2.42
N TYR A 288 3.09 8.59 1.20
CA TYR A 288 2.47 7.30 0.95
C TYR A 288 3.48 6.15 0.95
N THR A 289 4.57 6.26 0.16
CA THR A 289 5.57 5.18 0.06
C THR A 289 6.63 5.26 1.17
N ASN A 290 6.85 6.44 1.74
CA ASN A 290 7.84 6.71 2.78
C ASN A 290 7.24 7.44 4.01
N PRO A 291 6.14 6.93 4.62
CA PRO A 291 5.40 7.63 5.67
C PRO A 291 6.24 7.86 6.95
N ALA A 292 7.24 7.02 7.21
CA ALA A 292 8.10 7.13 8.40
C ALA A 292 8.92 8.44 8.44
N PHE A 293 9.21 9.03 7.27
CA PHE A 293 10.03 10.23 7.12
C PHE A 293 9.18 11.50 6.97
N SER A 294 7.87 11.39 7.21
CA SER A 294 6.89 12.46 7.04
C SER A 294 6.19 12.79 8.36
N ARG A 295 5.31 13.80 8.31
CA ARG A 295 4.39 14.09 9.42
C ARG A 295 3.49 12.87 9.68
N PRO A 296 2.99 12.69 10.92
CA PRO A 296 2.00 11.65 11.21
C PRO A 296 0.83 11.72 10.21
N PRO A 297 0.37 10.58 9.68
CA PRO A 297 -0.77 10.54 8.77
C PRO A 297 -1.99 11.16 9.43
N LYS A 298 -2.63 12.11 8.74
CA LYS A 298 -3.92 12.67 9.12
C LYS A 298 -4.87 12.52 7.95
N LEU A 299 -6.14 12.26 8.26
CA LEU A 299 -7.16 12.18 7.23
C LEU A 299 -7.34 13.57 6.61
N ASP A 300 -7.01 13.68 5.32
CA ASP A 300 -7.27 14.87 4.51
C ASP A 300 -8.26 14.48 3.40
N MET A 301 -9.54 14.71 3.67
CA MET A 301 -10.59 14.45 2.69
C MET A 301 -10.52 15.37 1.47
N GLY A 302 -9.90 16.55 1.59
CA GLY A 302 -9.64 17.45 0.48
C GLY A 302 -8.62 16.85 -0.50
N TYR A 303 -7.53 16.30 0.04
CA TYR A 303 -6.52 15.59 -0.74
C TYR A 303 -7.09 14.36 -1.45
N ILE A 304 -7.80 13.49 -0.72
CA ILE A 304 -8.43 12.28 -1.30
C ILE A 304 -9.41 12.66 -2.41
N LEU A 305 -10.22 13.70 -2.20
CA LEU A 305 -11.12 14.21 -3.22
C LEU A 305 -10.37 14.73 -4.45
N SER A 306 -9.31 15.53 -4.26
CA SER A 306 -8.49 16.05 -5.35
C SER A 306 -7.86 14.91 -6.18
N MET A 307 -7.43 13.83 -5.52
CA MET A 307 -6.89 12.65 -6.18
C MET A 307 -7.97 11.95 -7.00
N ALA A 308 -9.16 11.71 -6.44
CA ALA A 308 -10.29 11.13 -7.17
C ALA A 308 -10.69 11.98 -8.39
N GLN A 309 -10.69 13.31 -8.24
CA GLN A 309 -10.96 14.25 -9.34
C GLN A 309 -9.92 14.14 -10.44
N THR A 310 -8.63 14.14 -10.08
CA THR A 310 -7.53 14.01 -11.04
C THR A 310 -7.62 12.69 -11.81
N ARG A 311 -7.91 11.57 -11.15
CA ARG A 311 -8.07 10.27 -11.81
C ARG A 311 -9.30 10.20 -12.70
N LYS A 312 -10.42 10.81 -12.28
CA LYS A 312 -11.62 10.93 -13.10
C LYS A 312 -11.38 11.79 -14.35
N GLU A 313 -10.70 12.92 -14.20
CA GLU A 313 -10.35 13.84 -15.29
C GLU A 313 -9.44 13.15 -16.32
N GLU A 314 -8.41 12.44 -15.88
CA GLU A 314 -7.57 11.64 -16.78
C GLU A 314 -8.37 10.52 -17.47
N ALA A 315 -9.31 9.87 -16.78
CA ALA A 315 -10.15 8.85 -17.38
C ALA A 315 -11.11 9.40 -18.45
N ILE A 316 -11.71 10.57 -18.23
CA ILE A 316 -12.60 11.19 -19.22
C ILE A 316 -11.81 11.73 -20.42
N ASP A 317 -10.64 12.34 -20.19
CA ASP A 317 -9.76 12.79 -21.25
C ASP A 317 -9.33 11.61 -22.15
N HIS A 318 -8.99 10.47 -21.55
CA HIS A 318 -8.70 9.24 -22.29
C HIS A 318 -9.88 8.79 -23.17
N LEU A 319 -11.11 8.82 -22.65
CA LEU A 319 -12.31 8.46 -23.41
C LEU A 319 -12.62 9.47 -24.52
N ILE A 320 -12.44 10.77 -24.27
CA ILE A 320 -12.58 11.82 -25.28
C ILE A 320 -11.59 11.60 -26.41
N ASP A 321 -10.32 11.31 -26.11
CA ASP A 321 -9.30 11.03 -27.12
C ASP A 321 -9.64 9.78 -27.95
N LEU A 322 -10.12 8.72 -27.31
CA LEU A 322 -10.59 7.52 -28.02
C LEU A 322 -11.77 7.81 -28.96
N GLN A 323 -12.66 8.74 -28.61
CA GLN A 323 -13.83 9.12 -29.40
C GLN A 323 -13.51 10.11 -30.52
N CYS A 324 -12.69 11.12 -30.22
CA CYS A 324 -12.52 12.31 -31.04
C CYS A 324 -11.26 12.27 -31.92
N ASP A 325 -10.23 11.51 -31.55
CA ASP A 325 -8.99 11.35 -32.34
C ASP A 325 -8.85 9.92 -32.91
N PRO A 326 -9.20 9.71 -34.19
CA PRO A 326 -8.97 8.46 -34.91
C PRO A 326 -7.51 8.00 -34.95
N GLY A 327 -6.54 8.91 -34.84
CA GLY A 327 -5.11 8.59 -34.76
C GLY A 327 -4.78 7.95 -33.42
N TYR A 328 -5.22 8.58 -32.33
CA TYR A 328 -5.10 8.07 -30.96
C TYR A 328 -5.74 6.69 -30.82
N LEU A 329 -7.01 6.53 -31.22
CA LEU A 329 -7.72 5.25 -31.14
C LEU A 329 -6.98 4.14 -31.92
N ARG A 330 -6.49 4.41 -33.14
CA ARG A 330 -5.70 3.43 -33.88
C ARG A 330 -4.40 3.06 -33.16
N ARG A 331 -3.73 4.01 -32.52
CA ARG A 331 -2.52 3.74 -31.74
C ARG A 331 -2.83 2.80 -30.57
N GLN A 332 -3.92 3.04 -29.85
CA GLN A 332 -4.37 2.20 -28.74
C GLN A 332 -4.74 0.78 -29.21
N ILE A 333 -5.54 0.65 -30.28
CA ILE A 333 -5.87 -0.66 -30.87
C ILE A 333 -4.60 -1.40 -31.31
N LYS A 334 -3.66 -0.71 -31.94
CA LYS A 334 -2.37 -1.29 -32.35
C LYS A 334 -1.57 -1.78 -31.13
N GLY A 335 -1.57 -1.02 -30.03
CA GLY A 335 -0.96 -1.41 -28.76
C GLY A 335 -1.55 -2.72 -28.23
N LEU A 336 -2.87 -2.81 -28.13
CA LEU A 336 -3.57 -4.04 -27.73
C LEU A 336 -3.24 -5.22 -28.64
N PHE A 337 -3.23 -5.00 -29.96
CA PHE A 337 -2.96 -6.04 -30.94
C PHE A 337 -1.49 -6.51 -30.92
N SER A 338 -0.59 -5.73 -30.33
CA SER A 338 0.81 -6.13 -30.13
C SER A 338 0.98 -7.10 -28.95
N THR A 339 0.02 -7.15 -28.02
CA THR A 339 0.06 -8.07 -26.88
C THR A 339 0.01 -9.53 -27.34
N THR A 340 0.54 -10.44 -26.53
CA THR A 340 0.56 -11.86 -26.90
C THR A 340 -0.84 -12.47 -26.96
N LEU A 341 -1.80 -11.93 -26.18
CA LEU A 341 -3.19 -12.39 -26.16
C LEU A 341 -3.86 -12.20 -27.51
N PHE A 342 -3.90 -10.96 -27.99
CA PHE A 342 -4.58 -10.60 -29.22
C PHE A 342 -3.97 -11.28 -30.45
N ARG A 343 -2.68 -11.64 -30.41
CA ARG A 343 -2.01 -12.43 -31.47
C ARG A 343 -2.39 -13.90 -31.48
N ALA A 344 -2.76 -14.48 -30.34
CA ALA A 344 -3.06 -15.90 -30.20
C ALA A 344 -4.55 -16.23 -30.47
N VAL A 345 -5.43 -15.27 -30.24
CA VAL A 345 -6.89 -15.41 -30.30
C VAL A 345 -7.40 -15.46 -31.76
N VAL A 346 -8.50 -16.17 -32.02
CA VAL A 346 -9.19 -16.13 -33.33
C VAL A 346 -9.70 -14.73 -33.67
N THR A 347 -9.68 -14.36 -34.96
CA THR A 347 -10.12 -13.03 -35.46
C THR A 347 -11.51 -12.61 -34.94
N GLU A 348 -12.40 -13.58 -34.75
CA GLU A 348 -13.75 -13.34 -34.24
C GLU A 348 -13.80 -12.88 -32.77
N ASP A 349 -12.91 -13.39 -31.94
CA ASP A 349 -12.83 -13.05 -30.51
C ASP A 349 -12.06 -11.72 -30.31
N VAL A 350 -11.17 -11.35 -31.24
CA VAL A 350 -10.43 -10.07 -31.21
C VAL A 350 -11.36 -8.86 -31.17
N ALA A 351 -12.43 -8.88 -31.97
CA ALA A 351 -13.42 -7.81 -32.01
C ALA A 351 -14.14 -7.65 -30.66
N MET A 352 -14.55 -8.78 -30.07
CA MET A 352 -15.15 -8.80 -28.74
C MET A 352 -14.18 -8.24 -27.70
N MET A 353 -12.92 -8.67 -27.72
CA MET A 353 -11.94 -8.28 -26.71
C MET A 353 -11.64 -6.79 -26.75
N LEU A 354 -11.55 -6.23 -27.95
CA LEU A 354 -11.39 -4.79 -28.13
C LEU A 354 -12.59 -4.02 -27.57
N ALA A 355 -13.82 -4.46 -27.87
CA ALA A 355 -15.03 -3.83 -27.36
C ALA A 355 -15.10 -3.90 -25.83
N TYR A 356 -14.78 -5.07 -25.26
CA TYR A 356 -14.73 -5.25 -23.81
C TYR A 356 -13.68 -4.35 -23.15
N HIS A 357 -12.48 -4.22 -23.75
CA HIS A 357 -11.45 -3.33 -23.22
C HIS A 357 -11.91 -1.86 -23.20
N ILE A 358 -12.49 -1.35 -24.29
CA ILE A 358 -13.00 0.04 -24.31
C ILE A 358 -14.17 0.23 -23.34
N TYR A 359 -15.03 -0.78 -23.19
CA TYR A 359 -16.06 -0.77 -22.15
C TYR A 359 -15.47 -0.70 -20.74
N MET A 360 -14.35 -1.39 -20.48
CA MET A 360 -13.67 -1.32 -19.19
C MET A 360 -13.02 0.04 -18.92
N GLU A 361 -12.56 0.76 -19.95
CA GLU A 361 -12.13 2.18 -19.84
C GLU A 361 -13.32 3.10 -19.55
N TYR A 362 -14.48 2.79 -20.13
CA TYR A 362 -15.71 3.52 -19.86
C TYR A 362 -16.16 3.33 -18.41
N GLN A 363 -16.18 2.08 -17.92
CA GLN A 363 -16.48 1.76 -16.52
C GLN A 363 -15.49 2.44 -15.57
N ARG A 364 -14.20 2.49 -15.92
CA ARG A 364 -13.16 3.17 -15.13
C ARG A 364 -13.50 4.63 -14.83
N TYR A 365 -14.04 5.38 -15.79
CA TYR A 365 -14.52 6.74 -15.55
C TYR A 365 -15.65 6.79 -14.52
N TYR A 366 -16.67 5.93 -14.64
CA TYR A 366 -17.80 5.91 -13.71
C TYR A 366 -17.38 5.54 -12.28
N TRP A 367 -16.45 4.60 -12.14
CA TRP A 367 -15.90 4.24 -10.84
C TRP A 367 -15.23 5.43 -10.15
N TRP A 368 -14.36 6.16 -10.86
CA TRP A 368 -13.74 7.37 -10.31
C TRP A 368 -14.74 8.49 -10.05
N TYR A 369 -15.77 8.63 -10.88
CA TYR A 369 -16.88 9.53 -10.63
C TYR A 369 -17.64 9.19 -9.35
N TRP A 370 -17.95 7.91 -9.10
CA TRP A 370 -18.64 7.49 -7.88
C TRP A 370 -17.77 7.65 -6.63
N ILE A 371 -16.47 7.36 -6.73
CA ILE A 371 -15.51 7.63 -5.66
C ILE A 371 -15.50 9.13 -5.35
N GLU A 372 -15.41 10.01 -6.36
CA GLU A 372 -15.48 11.46 -6.16
C GLU A 372 -16.77 11.88 -5.42
N VAL A 373 -17.93 11.31 -5.80
CA VAL A 373 -19.21 11.59 -5.14
C VAL A 373 -19.20 11.19 -3.67
N GLU A 374 -18.68 10.01 -3.34
CA GLU A 374 -18.59 9.55 -1.95
C GLU A 374 -17.53 10.34 -1.15
N CYS A 375 -16.39 10.70 -1.76
CA CYS A 375 -15.38 11.57 -1.13
C CYS A 375 -15.95 12.95 -0.81
N LYS A 376 -16.71 13.57 -1.72
CA LYS A 376 -17.41 14.84 -1.46
C LYS A 376 -18.38 14.70 -0.29
N HIS A 377 -19.18 13.63 -0.28
CA HIS A 377 -20.14 13.39 0.79
C HIS A 377 -19.46 13.26 2.16
N VAL A 378 -18.39 12.48 2.25
CA VAL A 378 -17.62 12.29 3.49
C VAL A 378 -16.95 13.59 3.91
N ARG A 379 -16.35 14.35 2.99
CA ARG A 379 -15.75 15.66 3.28
C ARG A 379 -16.78 16.63 3.87
N ASP A 380 -17.94 16.75 3.24
CA ASP A 380 -18.98 17.67 3.69
C ASP A 380 -19.49 17.29 5.10
N LEU A 381 -19.48 16.01 5.47
CA LEU A 381 -19.77 15.56 6.84
C LEU A 381 -18.59 15.77 7.79
N HIS A 382 -17.36 15.54 7.33
CA HIS A 382 -16.15 15.79 8.11
C HIS A 382 -16.09 17.27 8.54
N ASP A 383 -16.34 18.21 7.63
CA ASP A 383 -16.32 19.65 7.93
C ASP A 383 -17.40 20.07 8.95
N ILE A 384 -18.46 19.28 9.11
CA ILE A 384 -19.53 19.52 10.10
C ILE A 384 -19.15 18.92 11.47
N PHE A 385 -18.49 17.77 11.49
CA PHE A 385 -18.33 16.95 12.70
C PHE A 385 -16.90 16.85 13.25
N SER A 386 -15.87 17.28 12.49
CA SER A 386 -14.46 17.14 12.86
C SER A 386 -14.14 17.77 14.21
N ASP A 387 -14.67 18.97 14.45
CA ASP A 387 -14.34 19.76 15.64
C ASP A 387 -15.02 19.23 16.91
N SER A 388 -16.01 18.36 16.76
CA SER A 388 -16.81 17.81 17.87
C SER A 388 -16.35 16.42 18.33
N THR A 389 -15.35 15.83 17.68
CA THR A 389 -14.92 14.46 17.96
C THR A 389 -13.59 14.47 18.73
N HIS A 390 -13.61 14.04 19.99
CA HIS A 390 -12.41 13.93 20.82
C HIS A 390 -11.86 12.49 20.90
N PRO A 391 -10.57 12.30 21.25
CA PRO A 391 -10.00 10.96 21.48
C PRO A 391 -10.86 10.14 22.45
N GLY A 392 -11.18 8.90 22.06
CA GLY A 392 -11.99 7.97 22.85
C GLY A 392 -13.49 8.15 22.70
N GLN A 393 -13.95 9.17 21.96
CA GLN A 393 -15.35 9.31 21.59
C GLN A 393 -15.63 8.63 20.25
N THR A 394 -16.85 8.15 20.06
CA THR A 394 -17.31 7.70 18.75
C THR A 394 -17.64 8.90 17.86
N ILE A 395 -17.30 8.75 16.59
CA ILE A 395 -17.82 9.61 15.53
C ILE A 395 -19.35 9.49 15.45
N THR A 396 -20.00 10.54 14.93
CA THR A 396 -21.46 10.55 14.80
C THR A 396 -21.92 9.43 13.87
N PRO A 397 -23.06 8.76 14.13
CA PRO A 397 -23.50 7.62 13.32
C PRO A 397 -23.60 7.93 11.82
N LYS A 398 -24.01 9.16 11.46
CA LYS A 398 -24.09 9.58 10.06
C LYS A 398 -22.71 9.65 9.40
N TYR A 399 -21.70 10.16 10.12
CA TYR A 399 -20.35 10.25 9.60
C TYR A 399 -19.67 8.87 9.54
N ASP A 400 -19.91 8.03 10.55
CA ASP A 400 -19.46 6.64 10.60
C ASP A 400 -19.96 5.83 9.39
N LEU A 401 -21.26 5.91 9.10
CA LEU A 401 -21.86 5.22 7.96
C LEU A 401 -21.24 5.67 6.63
N ALA A 402 -21.01 6.97 6.46
CA ALA A 402 -20.42 7.52 5.24
C ALA A 402 -18.95 7.11 5.06
N LEU A 403 -18.14 7.15 6.13
CA LEU A 403 -16.76 6.67 6.11
C LEU A 403 -16.69 5.18 5.80
N GLY A 404 -17.52 4.36 6.46
CA GLY A 404 -17.56 2.92 6.21
C GLY A 404 -18.00 2.56 4.80
N ALA A 405 -18.91 3.33 4.20
CA ALA A 405 -19.28 3.15 2.79
C ALA A 405 -18.11 3.49 1.86
N LEU A 406 -17.41 4.61 2.10
CA LEU A 406 -16.24 4.99 1.31
C LEU A 406 -15.09 3.99 1.46
N GLU A 407 -14.79 3.51 2.68
CA GLU A 407 -13.77 2.49 2.92
C GLU A 407 -14.09 1.21 2.13
N LEU A 408 -15.34 0.74 2.17
CA LEU A 408 -15.76 -0.45 1.42
C LEU A 408 -15.60 -0.26 -0.09
N LEU A 409 -16.03 0.88 -0.64
CA LEU A 409 -15.89 1.19 -2.06
C LEU A 409 -14.43 1.18 -2.50
N LEU A 410 -13.56 1.81 -1.72
CA LEU A 410 -12.13 1.86 -2.02
C LEU A 410 -11.49 0.47 -1.94
N ALA A 411 -11.80 -0.32 -0.90
CA ALA A 411 -11.27 -1.68 -0.74
C ALA A 411 -11.69 -2.60 -1.90
N ASP A 412 -12.97 -2.57 -2.30
CA ASP A 412 -13.49 -3.31 -3.46
C ASP A 412 -12.78 -2.89 -4.76
N GLN A 413 -12.60 -1.59 -4.96
CA GLN A 413 -11.95 -1.09 -6.17
C GLN A 413 -10.44 -1.41 -6.21
N VAL A 414 -9.72 -1.42 -5.08
CA VAL A 414 -8.34 -1.95 -5.06
C VAL A 414 -8.33 -3.41 -5.49
N LEU A 415 -9.23 -4.24 -4.96
CA LEU A 415 -9.36 -5.65 -5.35
C LEU A 415 -9.63 -5.80 -6.85
N GLU A 416 -10.60 -5.07 -7.41
CA GLU A 416 -10.93 -5.14 -8.83
C GLU A 416 -9.73 -4.76 -9.71
N ARG A 417 -9.02 -3.67 -9.39
CA ARG A 417 -7.86 -3.20 -10.16
C ARG A 417 -6.68 -4.16 -10.03
N THR A 418 -6.43 -4.72 -8.85
CA THR A 418 -5.43 -5.78 -8.64
C THR A 418 -5.73 -7.03 -9.47
N GLU A 419 -6.99 -7.47 -9.54
CA GLU A 419 -7.41 -8.61 -10.37
C GLU A 419 -7.22 -8.32 -11.88
N ARG A 420 -7.61 -7.12 -12.33
CA ARG A 420 -7.37 -6.65 -13.70
C ARG A 420 -5.88 -6.62 -14.03
N PHE A 421 -5.08 -6.01 -13.17
CA PHE A 421 -3.62 -5.97 -13.29
C PHE A 421 -3.06 -7.39 -13.44
N ARG A 422 -3.48 -8.34 -12.59
CA ARG A 422 -3.07 -9.75 -12.68
C ARG A 422 -3.46 -10.37 -14.02
N SER A 423 -4.65 -10.05 -14.52
CA SER A 423 -5.13 -10.58 -15.80
C SER A 423 -4.37 -10.05 -17.01
N LEU A 424 -3.80 -8.84 -16.92
CA LEU A 424 -3.03 -8.20 -17.99
C LEU A 424 -1.57 -8.66 -18.03
N MET A 425 -0.95 -8.96 -16.88
CA MET A 425 0.46 -9.33 -16.79
C MET A 425 0.93 -10.38 -17.82
N PRO A 426 0.26 -11.54 -18.03
CA PRO A 426 0.75 -12.55 -18.98
C PRO A 426 0.87 -12.06 -20.42
N TRP A 427 0.14 -11.00 -20.75
CA TRP A 427 -0.02 -10.50 -22.12
C TRP A 427 0.85 -9.30 -22.41
N SER A 428 1.35 -8.65 -21.35
CA SER A 428 2.33 -7.58 -21.47
C SER A 428 3.62 -8.11 -22.09
N PRO A 429 4.15 -7.48 -23.17
CA PRO A 429 5.38 -7.91 -23.81
C PRO A 429 6.57 -8.02 -22.83
N GLY A 430 6.66 -7.14 -21.83
CA GLY A 430 7.72 -7.12 -20.84
C GLY A 430 7.69 -8.28 -19.84
N GLN A 431 6.51 -8.90 -19.65
CA GLN A 431 6.26 -9.96 -18.68
C GLN A 431 6.00 -11.32 -19.33
N ALA A 432 5.72 -11.36 -20.64
CA ALA A 432 5.37 -12.59 -21.35
C ALA A 432 6.39 -13.74 -21.19
N LYS A 433 7.68 -13.42 -20.95
CA LYS A 433 8.74 -14.43 -20.76
C LYS A 433 8.57 -15.30 -19.51
N TYR A 434 7.75 -14.91 -18.53
CA TYR A 434 7.49 -15.70 -17.33
C TYR A 434 6.28 -16.62 -17.45
N TYR A 435 5.59 -16.61 -18.58
CA TYR A 435 4.34 -17.34 -18.77
C TYR A 435 4.42 -18.31 -19.94
N LYS A 436 3.85 -19.50 -19.72
CA LYS A 436 3.51 -20.46 -20.77
C LYS A 436 2.28 -19.96 -21.50
N LEU A 437 2.53 -19.27 -22.59
CA LEU A 437 1.48 -18.75 -23.46
C LEU A 437 1.20 -19.74 -24.61
N PRO A 438 -0.06 -19.87 -25.07
CA PRO A 438 -0.38 -20.74 -26.19
C PRO A 438 0.38 -20.33 -27.45
N LYS A 439 1.14 -21.29 -28.03
CA LYS A 439 2.01 -21.04 -29.19
C LYS A 439 1.26 -21.04 -30.53
N ARG A 440 0.03 -21.55 -30.57
CA ARG A 440 -0.76 -21.69 -31.80
C ARG A 440 -1.73 -20.52 -31.93
N PRO A 441 -1.72 -19.77 -33.04
CA PRO A 441 -2.73 -18.76 -33.31
C PRO A 441 -4.09 -19.43 -33.60
N GLY A 442 -5.17 -18.66 -33.46
CA GLY A 442 -6.52 -19.12 -33.80
C GLY A 442 -7.13 -20.05 -32.74
N LEU A 443 -6.79 -19.86 -31.47
CA LEU A 443 -7.49 -20.51 -30.36
C LEU A 443 -8.64 -19.64 -29.86
N SER A 444 -9.71 -20.26 -29.36
CA SER A 444 -10.77 -19.50 -28.67
C SER A 444 -10.24 -18.91 -27.37
N LEU A 445 -10.74 -17.74 -26.98
CA LEU A 445 -10.32 -17.06 -25.75
C LEU A 445 -10.38 -17.99 -24.52
N LYS A 446 -11.47 -18.75 -24.38
CA LYS A 446 -11.66 -19.72 -23.29
C LYS A 446 -10.55 -20.78 -23.22
N LYS A 447 -10.04 -21.25 -24.37
CA LYS A 447 -8.93 -22.22 -24.41
C LYS A 447 -7.61 -21.56 -24.06
N ILE A 448 -7.39 -20.31 -24.48
CA ILE A 448 -6.19 -19.55 -24.19
C ILE A 448 -6.09 -19.27 -22.69
N LEU A 449 -7.14 -18.72 -22.08
CA LEU A 449 -7.15 -18.38 -20.65
C LEU A 449 -6.91 -19.59 -19.75
N ARG A 450 -7.44 -20.77 -20.13
CA ARG A 450 -7.19 -22.04 -19.42
C ARG A 450 -5.76 -22.56 -19.56
N GLY A 451 -5.05 -22.15 -20.62
CA GLY A 451 -3.70 -22.61 -20.93
C GLY A 451 -2.59 -21.74 -20.32
N VAL A 452 -2.92 -20.55 -19.80
CA VAL A 452 -1.93 -19.66 -19.19
C VAL A 452 -1.50 -20.24 -17.86
N SER A 453 -0.19 -20.45 -17.73
CA SER A 453 0.45 -20.78 -16.46
C SER A 453 1.80 -20.09 -16.39
N ARG A 454 2.30 -19.86 -15.18
CA ARG A 454 3.62 -19.28 -14.98
C ARG A 454 4.70 -20.35 -15.10
N ASP A 455 5.84 -20.01 -15.69
CA ASP A 455 6.97 -20.93 -15.92
C ASP A 455 7.76 -21.26 -14.64
N SER A 456 7.76 -20.34 -13.67
CA SER A 456 8.52 -20.43 -12.43
C SER A 456 7.67 -19.98 -11.24
N ASN A 457 8.05 -20.44 -10.04
CA ASN A 457 7.45 -19.97 -8.80
C ASN A 457 7.97 -18.55 -8.49
N PRO A 458 7.11 -17.53 -8.45
CA PRO A 458 7.52 -16.17 -8.11
C PRO A 458 7.75 -15.97 -6.61
N ASP A 459 7.25 -16.86 -5.76
CA ASP A 459 7.34 -16.73 -4.30
C ASP A 459 8.59 -17.41 -3.75
N THR A 460 9.77 -17.03 -4.26
CA THR A 460 11.06 -17.53 -3.77
C THR A 460 12.08 -16.41 -3.58
N LYS A 461 13.08 -16.69 -2.73
CA LYS A 461 14.23 -15.80 -2.53
C LYS A 461 14.96 -15.52 -3.85
N GLU A 462 15.15 -16.57 -4.65
CA GLU A 462 15.85 -16.47 -5.93
C GLU A 462 15.10 -15.59 -6.93
N ALA A 463 13.76 -15.60 -6.91
CA ALA A 463 12.95 -14.72 -7.75
C ALA A 463 13.13 -13.25 -7.35
N LEU A 464 13.06 -12.96 -6.05
CA LEU A 464 13.30 -11.61 -5.50
C LEU A 464 14.70 -11.09 -5.85
N GLU A 465 15.74 -11.92 -5.70
CA GLU A 465 17.13 -11.50 -5.95
C GLU A 465 17.47 -11.37 -7.43
N LYS A 466 16.93 -12.26 -8.29
CA LYS A 466 17.27 -12.30 -9.71
C LYS A 466 16.51 -11.27 -10.53
N ASP A 467 15.24 -11.04 -10.21
CA ASP A 467 14.37 -10.15 -10.96
C ASP A 467 13.36 -9.44 -10.04
N PRO A 468 13.84 -8.48 -9.22
CA PRO A 468 13.03 -7.82 -8.21
C PRO A 468 11.82 -7.10 -8.80
N LEU A 469 11.91 -6.60 -10.04
CA LEU A 469 10.79 -5.96 -10.71
C LEU A 469 9.65 -6.95 -11.00
N ASP A 470 9.94 -8.10 -11.63
CA ASP A 470 8.89 -9.11 -11.88
C ASP A 470 8.34 -9.68 -10.57
N TRP A 471 9.18 -9.85 -9.55
CA TRP A 471 8.73 -10.23 -8.22
C TRP A 471 7.75 -9.18 -7.64
N CYS A 472 8.08 -7.89 -7.68
CA CYS A 472 7.20 -6.84 -7.15
C CYS A 472 5.88 -6.77 -7.91
N LEU A 473 5.91 -6.86 -9.24
CA LEU A 473 4.69 -6.88 -10.06
C LEU A 473 3.84 -8.13 -9.74
N HIS A 474 4.47 -9.28 -9.49
CA HIS A 474 3.74 -10.45 -9.02
C HIS A 474 3.06 -10.23 -7.67
N GLN A 475 3.80 -9.71 -6.68
CA GLN A 475 3.26 -9.44 -5.34
C GLN A 475 2.18 -8.36 -5.36
N MET A 476 2.24 -7.39 -6.29
CA MET A 476 1.25 -6.32 -6.44
C MET A 476 -0.13 -6.87 -6.82
N ALA A 477 -0.16 -8.06 -7.43
CA ALA A 477 -1.38 -8.80 -7.68
C ALA A 477 -1.97 -9.43 -6.40
N GLY A 478 -1.38 -9.26 -5.23
CA GLY A 478 -1.91 -9.74 -3.96
C GLY A 478 -3.14 -8.94 -3.52
N LYS A 479 -4.09 -9.61 -2.86
CA LYS A 479 -5.25 -8.94 -2.24
C LYS A 479 -4.77 -7.98 -1.13
N PRO A 480 -5.21 -6.71 -1.11
CA PRO A 480 -4.77 -5.69 -0.14
C PRO A 480 -5.20 -6.03 1.31
N ASP A 481 -6.34 -6.69 1.48
CA ASP A 481 -6.85 -7.05 2.83
C ASP A 481 -6.26 -8.35 3.36
N ASN A 482 -5.48 -9.07 2.55
CA ASN A 482 -4.69 -10.17 3.08
C ASN A 482 -3.42 -9.59 3.73
N GLN A 483 -3.45 -9.44 5.05
CA GLN A 483 -2.33 -8.91 5.85
C GLN A 483 -1.04 -9.75 5.77
N THR A 484 -1.08 -10.97 5.20
CA THR A 484 0.14 -11.77 4.93
C THR A 484 0.83 -11.38 3.62
N HIS A 485 0.21 -10.52 2.81
CA HIS A 485 0.83 -9.96 1.61
C HIS A 485 1.62 -8.71 1.94
N ILE A 486 2.56 -8.38 1.05
CA ILE A 486 3.34 -7.16 1.16
C ILE A 486 2.45 -5.98 0.79
N ASP A 487 2.44 -4.98 1.67
CA ASP A 487 1.71 -3.74 1.50
C ASP A 487 2.04 -3.07 0.14
N HIS A 488 1.01 -2.64 -0.59
CA HIS A 488 1.19 -2.03 -1.91
C HIS A 488 2.11 -0.81 -1.87
N ALA A 489 2.13 -0.01 -0.79
CA ALA A 489 3.02 1.13 -0.66
C ALA A 489 4.50 0.71 -0.62
N ILE A 490 4.81 -0.42 0.02
CA ILE A 490 6.17 -1.00 0.02
C ILE A 490 6.53 -1.48 -1.39
N LEU A 491 5.60 -2.11 -2.10
CA LEU A 491 5.84 -2.59 -3.46
C LEU A 491 6.08 -1.43 -4.43
N PHE A 492 5.32 -0.33 -4.32
CA PHE A 492 5.58 0.88 -5.10
C PHE A 492 6.96 1.47 -4.76
N ALA A 493 7.32 1.56 -3.47
CA ALA A 493 8.64 2.03 -3.07
C ALA A 493 9.78 1.18 -3.65
N MET A 494 9.62 -0.15 -3.69
CA MET A 494 10.59 -1.08 -4.30
C MET A 494 10.68 -0.92 -5.81
N ILE A 495 9.54 -0.70 -6.49
CA ILE A 495 9.51 -0.48 -7.95
C ILE A 495 10.17 0.86 -8.29
N ASP A 496 9.87 1.93 -7.57
CA ASP A 496 10.48 3.25 -7.78
C ASP A 496 12.00 3.19 -7.58
N ASP A 497 12.46 2.58 -6.46
CA ASP A 497 13.89 2.38 -6.19
C ASP A 497 14.58 1.55 -7.29
N HIS A 498 13.93 0.48 -7.78
CA HIS A 498 14.45 -0.33 -8.88
C HIS A 498 14.55 0.50 -10.17
N LEU A 499 13.50 1.24 -10.53
CA LEU A 499 13.47 2.02 -11.77
C LEU A 499 14.47 3.20 -11.73
N ALA A 500 14.66 3.83 -10.57
CA ALA A 500 15.66 4.89 -10.38
C ALA A 500 17.11 4.39 -10.55
N LYS A 501 17.39 3.14 -10.15
CA LYS A 501 18.71 2.51 -10.24
C LYS A 501 18.99 1.84 -11.59
N ASN A 502 17.97 1.67 -12.45
CA ASN A 502 18.07 0.89 -13.69
C ASN A 502 17.84 1.72 -14.96
N ASN A 503 18.03 1.09 -16.13
CA ASN A 503 17.94 1.76 -17.42
C ASN A 503 16.53 1.69 -18.03
N ARG A 504 16.31 2.44 -19.12
CA ARG A 504 15.02 2.52 -19.83
C ARG A 504 14.45 1.17 -20.30
N LYS A 505 15.27 0.12 -20.46
CA LYS A 505 14.77 -1.22 -20.84
C LYS A 505 13.99 -1.87 -19.70
N GLU A 506 14.38 -1.63 -18.45
CA GLU A 506 13.64 -2.11 -17.29
C GLU A 506 12.30 -1.39 -17.18
N ALA A 507 12.29 -0.06 -17.31
CA ALA A 507 11.06 0.73 -17.35
C ALA A 507 10.10 0.28 -18.47
N ALA A 508 10.63 -0.05 -19.65
CA ALA A 508 9.84 -0.55 -20.78
C ALA A 508 9.18 -1.93 -20.55
N ARG A 509 9.48 -2.62 -19.44
CA ARG A 509 8.78 -3.84 -19.05
C ARG A 509 7.39 -3.58 -18.46
N ILE A 510 7.10 -2.33 -18.08
CA ILE A 510 5.78 -1.87 -17.67
C ILE A 510 5.20 -1.09 -18.85
N ASP A 511 4.26 -1.68 -19.56
CA ASP A 511 3.58 -1.00 -20.66
C ASP A 511 2.52 0.00 -20.16
N GLU A 512 1.97 0.78 -21.09
CA GLU A 512 0.96 1.82 -20.79
C GLU A 512 -0.27 1.27 -20.05
N PHE A 513 -0.68 0.03 -20.34
CA PHE A 513 -1.86 -0.58 -19.72
C PHE A 513 -1.56 -1.00 -18.27
N LEU A 514 -0.42 -1.63 -18.03
CA LEU A 514 0.02 -1.96 -16.68
C LEU A 514 0.23 -0.69 -15.84
N LEU A 515 0.88 0.33 -16.41
CA LEU A 515 1.13 1.60 -15.72
C LEU A 515 -0.18 2.29 -15.31
N ARG A 516 -1.21 2.26 -16.17
CA ARG A 516 -2.52 2.85 -15.86
C ARG A 516 -3.21 2.16 -14.69
N GLU A 517 -3.21 0.83 -14.68
CA GLU A 517 -3.77 0.04 -13.57
C GLU A 517 -2.96 0.26 -12.28
N MET A 518 -1.62 0.32 -12.36
CA MET A 518 -0.75 0.65 -11.22
C MET A 518 -1.07 2.03 -10.64
N ALA A 519 -1.28 3.03 -11.49
CA ALA A 519 -1.64 4.38 -11.05
C ALA A 519 -3.02 4.42 -10.37
N ASP A 520 -4.00 3.65 -10.84
CA ASP A 520 -5.29 3.49 -10.16
C ASP A 520 -5.13 2.79 -8.80
N ILE A 521 -4.38 1.67 -8.75
CA ILE A 521 -4.11 0.94 -7.51
C ILE A 521 -3.43 1.85 -6.48
N SER A 522 -2.43 2.63 -6.88
CA SER A 522 -1.73 3.56 -5.99
C SER A 522 -2.70 4.57 -5.38
N ALA A 523 -3.51 5.24 -6.20
CA ALA A 523 -4.44 6.27 -5.73
C ALA A 523 -5.54 5.69 -4.81
N LEU A 524 -6.07 4.52 -5.15
CA LEU A 524 -7.09 3.84 -4.35
C LEU A 524 -6.52 3.37 -3.01
N HIS A 525 -5.35 2.72 -3.03
CA HIS A 525 -4.71 2.20 -1.83
C HIS A 525 -4.27 3.34 -0.91
N GLU A 526 -3.69 4.41 -1.43
CA GLU A 526 -3.33 5.61 -0.64
C GLU A 526 -4.55 6.24 0.05
N SER A 527 -5.67 6.35 -0.67
CA SER A 527 -6.95 6.82 -0.10
C SER A 527 -7.43 5.90 1.02
N LEU A 528 -7.42 4.59 0.78
CA LEU A 528 -7.87 3.57 1.72
C LEU A 528 -7.02 3.59 3.01
N ILE A 529 -5.70 3.75 2.87
CA ILE A 529 -4.77 3.78 4.00
C ILE A 529 -4.98 5.02 4.85
N SER A 530 -5.20 6.16 4.20
CA SER A 530 -5.51 7.42 4.87
C SER A 530 -6.77 7.30 5.74
N LEU A 531 -7.82 6.62 5.26
CA LEU A 531 -9.03 6.34 6.04
C LEU A 531 -8.75 5.36 7.20
N ARG A 532 -8.06 4.25 6.94
CA ARG A 532 -7.77 3.22 7.96
C ARG A 532 -6.85 3.70 9.09
N LEU A 533 -6.01 4.69 8.81
CA LEU A 533 -5.15 5.33 9.81
C LEU A 533 -5.86 6.44 10.60
N ASN A 534 -7.04 6.90 10.16
CA ASN A 534 -7.81 7.91 10.87
C ASN A 534 -8.24 7.43 12.27
N ARG A 535 -8.26 8.34 13.25
CA ARG A 535 -8.77 8.09 14.60
C ARG A 535 -9.72 9.22 15.02
N PRO A 536 -10.94 8.92 15.52
CA PRO A 536 -11.54 7.58 15.65
C PRO A 536 -11.76 6.89 14.28
N ARG A 537 -11.54 5.58 14.24
CA ARG A 537 -11.80 4.76 13.04
C ARG A 537 -13.30 4.53 12.88
N ASN A 538 -13.77 4.45 11.64
CA ASN A 538 -15.13 4.04 11.35
C ASN A 538 -15.35 2.53 11.57
N THR A 539 -16.61 2.16 11.73
CA THR A 539 -17.04 0.76 11.76
C THR A 539 -16.92 0.16 10.35
N SER A 540 -16.36 -1.05 10.27
CA SER A 540 -16.34 -1.84 9.04
C SER A 540 -17.78 -2.20 8.62
N ARG A 541 -18.11 -2.07 7.32
CA ARG A 541 -19.47 -2.30 6.81
C ARG A 541 -19.50 -3.37 5.74
N GLU A 542 -20.55 -4.19 5.78
CA GLU A 542 -20.83 -5.21 4.77
C GLU A 542 -21.56 -4.63 3.56
N PHE A 543 -21.36 -5.26 2.41
CA PHE A 543 -21.89 -4.79 1.12
C PHE A 543 -23.41 -4.64 1.11
N GLU A 544 -24.14 -5.61 1.64
CA GLU A 544 -25.60 -5.60 1.69
C GLU A 544 -26.14 -4.46 2.56
N ASP A 545 -25.45 -4.15 3.66
CA ASP A 545 -25.83 -3.05 4.55
C ASP A 545 -25.66 -1.69 3.88
N VAL A 546 -24.54 -1.49 3.18
CA VAL A 546 -24.28 -0.25 2.43
C VAL A 546 -25.30 -0.07 1.32
N CYS A 547 -25.62 -1.11 0.54
CA CYS A 547 -26.65 -1.04 -0.51
C CYS A 547 -28.06 -0.75 0.01
N ARG A 548 -28.36 -1.13 1.27
CA ARG A 548 -29.65 -0.84 1.91
C ARG A 548 -29.76 0.61 2.36
N THR A 549 -28.68 1.15 2.90
CA THR A 549 -28.65 2.44 3.62
C THR A 549 -28.24 3.60 2.71
N GLU A 550 -27.27 3.38 1.82
CA GLU A 550 -26.76 4.37 0.90
C GLU A 550 -27.51 4.34 -0.43
N LYS A 551 -27.92 5.51 -0.92
CA LYS A 551 -28.72 5.65 -2.16
C LYS A 551 -28.01 6.48 -3.24
N ARG A 552 -26.72 6.76 -3.07
CA ARG A 552 -25.90 7.59 -3.97
C ARG A 552 -25.10 6.71 -4.94
N GLY A 553 -24.77 7.30 -6.09
CA GLY A 553 -23.77 6.77 -7.05
C GLY A 553 -23.83 5.26 -7.26
N MET A 554 -22.70 4.59 -6.98
CA MET A 554 -22.48 3.15 -7.14
C MET A 554 -23.54 2.32 -6.41
N TRP A 555 -23.88 2.69 -5.18
CA TRP A 555 -24.77 1.89 -4.32
C TRP A 555 -26.17 1.77 -4.91
N ARG A 556 -26.65 2.83 -5.58
CA ARG A 556 -27.89 2.77 -6.36
C ARG A 556 -27.73 1.92 -7.62
N TYR A 557 -26.60 2.05 -8.31
CA TYR A 557 -26.33 1.33 -9.54
C TYR A 557 -26.29 -0.19 -9.32
N VAL A 558 -25.52 -0.69 -8.34
CA VAL A 558 -25.45 -2.14 -8.05
C VAL A 558 -26.80 -2.68 -7.59
N LYS A 559 -27.50 -1.93 -6.74
CA LYS A 559 -28.81 -2.34 -6.24
C LYS A 559 -29.84 -2.58 -7.34
N ASN A 560 -29.70 -1.88 -8.47
CA ASN A 560 -30.59 -2.02 -9.60
C ASN A 560 -30.19 -3.17 -10.56
N GLU A 561 -29.22 -4.00 -10.18
CA GLU A 561 -28.72 -5.16 -10.94
C GLU A 561 -28.47 -4.81 -12.41
N PRO A 562 -27.37 -4.07 -12.71
CA PRO A 562 -27.12 -3.60 -14.05
C PRO A 562 -27.08 -4.76 -15.03
N LYS A 563 -27.64 -4.52 -16.22
CA LYS A 563 -27.76 -5.57 -17.24
C LYS A 563 -26.39 -6.12 -17.60
N GLU A 564 -26.20 -7.42 -17.39
CA GLU A 564 -24.99 -8.09 -17.86
C GLU A 564 -24.98 -8.15 -19.39
N HIS A 565 -23.86 -7.73 -19.99
CA HIS A 565 -23.64 -7.80 -21.43
C HIS A 565 -22.93 -9.10 -21.77
N SER A 566 -23.48 -9.86 -22.72
CA SER A 566 -22.89 -11.11 -23.15
C SER A 566 -21.65 -10.89 -24.01
N TRP A 567 -20.77 -11.89 -24.06
CA TRP A 567 -19.64 -11.91 -24.99
C TRP A 567 -20.07 -11.73 -26.46
N GLN A 568 -21.29 -12.14 -26.83
CA GLN A 568 -21.82 -11.94 -28.18
C GLN A 568 -22.21 -10.48 -28.44
N ASP A 569 -22.71 -9.77 -27.43
CA ASP A 569 -23.04 -8.35 -27.55
C ASP A 569 -21.77 -7.55 -27.83
N PHE A 570 -20.69 -7.81 -27.07
CA PHE A 570 -19.38 -7.18 -27.30
C PHE A 570 -18.82 -7.52 -28.68
N LYS A 571 -18.97 -8.77 -29.14
CA LYS A 571 -18.56 -9.19 -30.48
C LYS A 571 -19.28 -8.40 -31.58
N LYS A 572 -20.60 -8.26 -31.46
CA LYS A 572 -21.43 -7.52 -32.41
C LYS A 572 -21.03 -6.05 -32.46
N MET A 573 -20.76 -5.45 -31.30
CA MET A 573 -20.33 -4.06 -31.18
C MET A 573 -18.92 -3.82 -31.72
N GLY A 574 -17.96 -4.69 -31.41
CA GLY A 574 -16.56 -4.51 -31.80
C GLY A 574 -16.25 -4.81 -33.27
N LYS A 575 -17.08 -5.62 -33.94
CA LYS A 575 -16.81 -6.05 -35.32
C LYS A 575 -16.71 -4.88 -36.32
N PRO A 576 -17.66 -3.91 -36.36
CA PRO A 576 -17.51 -2.70 -37.19
C PRO A 576 -16.23 -1.92 -36.90
N LEU A 577 -15.80 -1.86 -35.64
CA LEU A 577 -14.60 -1.13 -35.24
C LEU A 577 -13.32 -1.81 -35.75
N VAL A 578 -13.23 -3.14 -35.67
CA VAL A 578 -12.08 -3.89 -36.20
C VAL A 578 -12.07 -3.91 -37.73
N ASP A 579 -13.18 -4.32 -38.35
CA ASP A 579 -13.23 -4.59 -39.78
C ASP A 579 -13.36 -3.30 -40.61
N GLY A 580 -14.15 -2.34 -40.14
CA GLY A 580 -14.41 -1.08 -40.84
C GLY A 580 -13.38 0.01 -40.53
N PHE A 581 -13.07 0.23 -39.25
CA PHE A 581 -12.19 1.32 -38.83
C PHE A 581 -10.70 0.93 -38.79
N TYR A 582 -10.33 -0.13 -38.07
CA TYR A 582 -8.92 -0.47 -37.87
C TYR A 582 -8.25 -1.04 -39.13
N LYS A 583 -8.90 -2.03 -39.77
CA LYS A 583 -8.42 -2.60 -41.04
C LYS A 583 -8.63 -1.68 -42.24
N GLY A 584 -9.53 -0.71 -42.13
CA GLY A 584 -9.78 0.30 -43.15
C GLY A 584 -8.56 1.20 -43.39
N LYS A 585 -8.32 1.59 -44.66
CA LYS A 585 -7.21 2.51 -44.99
C LYS A 585 -7.45 3.86 -44.31
N ALA A 586 -6.44 4.38 -43.62
CA ALA A 586 -6.49 5.74 -43.11
C ALA A 586 -6.60 6.76 -44.25
N PRO A 587 -7.30 7.90 -44.06
CA PRO A 587 -7.41 8.92 -45.08
C PRO A 587 -6.01 9.48 -45.40
N SER A 588 -5.53 9.26 -46.61
CA SER A 588 -4.20 9.67 -47.06
C SER A 588 -4.29 10.34 -48.44
N GLY A 589 -3.27 11.11 -48.81
CA GLY A 589 -3.22 11.86 -50.08
C GLY A 589 -3.85 13.26 -50.05
N ALA A 590 -4.08 13.82 -51.24
CA ALA A 590 -4.54 15.20 -51.42
C ALA A 590 -5.86 15.49 -50.70
N LYS A 591 -6.02 16.71 -50.17
CA LYS A 591 -7.26 17.16 -49.51
C LYS A 591 -8.37 17.36 -50.56
N ASN A 592 -9.04 16.27 -50.94
CA ASN A 592 -10.12 16.25 -51.93
C ASN A 592 -11.41 15.61 -51.36
N LYS A 593 -12.49 15.62 -52.14
CA LYS A 593 -13.80 15.07 -51.75
C LYS A 593 -13.74 13.59 -51.36
N ALA A 594 -12.91 12.79 -52.03
CA ALA A 594 -12.74 11.37 -51.72
C ALA A 594 -12.10 11.15 -50.33
N ARG A 595 -11.06 11.94 -49.99
CA ARG A 595 -10.45 11.92 -48.66
C ARG A 595 -11.44 12.35 -47.57
N LEU A 596 -12.27 13.35 -47.84
CA LEU A 596 -13.32 13.78 -46.90
C LEU A 596 -14.36 12.68 -46.66
N GLN A 597 -14.84 12.04 -47.72
CA GLN A 597 -15.79 10.92 -47.63
C GLN A 597 -15.20 9.76 -46.83
N GLN A 598 -13.95 9.38 -47.11
CA GLN A 598 -13.26 8.34 -46.35
C GLN A 598 -13.16 8.71 -44.87
N SER A 599 -12.79 9.95 -44.54
CA SER A 599 -12.75 10.43 -43.16
C SER A 599 -14.11 10.36 -42.47
N GLN A 600 -15.19 10.72 -43.17
CA GLN A 600 -16.56 10.63 -42.65
C GLN A 600 -16.98 9.18 -42.38
N THR A 601 -16.68 8.25 -43.30
CA THR A 601 -16.96 6.82 -43.09
C THR A 601 -16.23 6.27 -41.87
N MET A 602 -14.95 6.63 -41.69
CA MET A 602 -14.19 6.16 -40.53
C MET A 602 -14.72 6.73 -39.22
N ARG A 603 -15.09 8.02 -39.21
CA ARG A 603 -15.73 8.64 -38.05
C ARG A 603 -17.08 7.99 -37.73
N GLY A 604 -17.87 7.62 -38.74
CA GLY A 604 -19.15 6.93 -38.55
C GLY A 604 -19.02 5.58 -37.85
N PHE A 605 -17.95 4.82 -38.07
CA PHE A 605 -17.69 3.58 -37.31
C PHE A 605 -17.39 3.85 -35.83
N VAL A 606 -16.61 4.89 -35.53
CA VAL A 606 -16.27 5.29 -34.15
C VAL A 606 -17.50 5.82 -33.44
N GLU A 607 -18.24 6.76 -34.05
CA GLU A 607 -19.48 7.32 -33.51
C GLU A 607 -20.53 6.23 -33.28
N GLY A 608 -20.69 5.29 -34.22
CA GLY A 608 -21.59 4.15 -34.08
C GLY A 608 -21.22 3.27 -32.88
N PHE A 609 -19.93 2.96 -32.71
CA PHE A 609 -19.45 2.16 -31.57
C PHE A 609 -19.74 2.86 -30.24
N PHE A 610 -19.36 4.13 -30.08
CA PHE A 610 -19.53 4.86 -28.83
C PHE A 610 -20.99 5.21 -28.53
N LYS A 611 -21.84 5.37 -29.55
CA LYS A 611 -23.29 5.51 -29.37
C LYS A 611 -23.90 4.24 -28.76
N GLU A 612 -23.54 3.07 -29.30
CA GLU A 612 -24.00 1.78 -28.74
C GLU A 612 -23.46 1.58 -27.32
N LEU A 613 -22.20 1.94 -27.06
CA LEU A 613 -21.59 1.86 -25.74
C LEU A 613 -22.30 2.78 -24.72
N GLY A 614 -22.64 4.00 -25.13
CA GLY A 614 -23.40 4.94 -24.29
C GLY A 614 -24.79 4.42 -23.90
N ASN A 615 -25.45 3.67 -24.80
CA ASN A 615 -26.74 3.04 -24.49
C ASN A 615 -26.65 1.92 -23.45
N TRP A 616 -25.46 1.36 -23.23
CA TRP A 616 -25.23 0.32 -22.22
C TRP A 616 -24.94 0.90 -20.83
N ALA A 617 -24.56 2.17 -20.78
CA ALA A 617 -24.17 2.87 -19.58
C ALA A 617 -25.32 3.59 -18.84
N THR A 618 -26.44 3.78 -19.53
CA THR A 618 -27.68 4.38 -19.03
C THR A 618 -28.69 3.30 -18.67
#